data_AF-A0A935HNV5-F1
#
_entry.id   AF-A0A935HNV5-F1
#
_cell.length_a   1.000
_cell.length_b   1.000
_cell.length_c   1.000
_cell.angle_alpha   90.00
_cell.angle_beta   90.00
_cell.angle_gamma   90.00
#
_symmetry.space_group_name_H-M   'P 1'
#
loop_
_entity.id
_entity.type
_entity.pdbx_description
1 polymer ?
#
loop_
_entity_poly.entity_id
_entity_poly.type
_entity_poly.pdbx_seq_one_letter_code
_entity_poly.pdbx_strand_id
1 'polypeptide(L)'
;MHALQSERRENQRKLKLSFPVSDGRTWDSNALNTVEELEVIYRNEGDPWITGDLTFQRTVLVKNKVPPNAVVKRNFEERYADGVGMVSKYWEETDTQTIFPQPTPQDPFPSPIVNIVGWRMDMIAVAYGVDQ
;
A
#
# COMPACT_ATOMS: atom_id res chain seq x y z
N MET A 1 31.65 15.61 -3.80
CA MET A 1 30.86 15.52 -2.55
C MET A 1 29.60 14.71 -2.83
N HIS A 2 29.61 13.42 -2.52
CA HIS A 2 28.48 12.50 -2.69
C HIS A 2 28.24 11.76 -1.38
N ALA A 3 27.55 12.40 -0.46
CA ALA A 3 26.96 11.80 0.73
C ALA A 3 26.01 12.84 1.29
N LEU A 4 24.69 12.64 1.14
CA LEU A 4 23.63 13.33 1.90
C LEU A 4 22.21 12.91 1.48
N GLN A 5 22.02 12.07 0.45
CA GLN A 5 20.68 11.62 0.04
C GLN A 5 20.19 10.33 0.72
N SER A 6 21.05 9.53 1.35
CA SER A 6 20.63 8.24 1.92
C SER A 6 19.91 8.35 3.27
N GLU A 7 20.19 9.39 4.08
CA GLU A 7 19.68 9.47 5.46
C GLU A 7 18.25 10.03 5.58
N ARG A 8 17.71 10.67 4.52
CA ARG A 8 16.36 11.29 4.59
C ARG A 8 15.20 10.34 4.29
N ARG A 9 15.46 9.15 3.76
CA ARG A 9 14.40 8.18 3.41
C ARG A 9 13.78 7.49 4.63
N GLU A 10 14.45 7.49 5.78
CA GLU A 10 14.05 6.70 6.96
C GLU A 10 12.99 7.33 7.89
N ASN A 11 12.56 8.59 7.69
CA ASN A 11 11.72 9.27 8.69
C ASN A 11 10.57 10.12 8.13
N GLN A 12 9.95 9.69 7.03
CA GLN A 12 8.68 10.28 6.60
C GLN A 12 7.53 9.62 7.35
N ARG A 13 7.14 10.23 8.49
CA ARG A 13 6.01 9.74 9.28
C ARG A 13 4.72 10.01 8.52
N LYS A 14 3.95 8.95 8.27
CA LYS A 14 2.62 9.07 7.65
C LYS A 14 1.54 9.30 8.69
N LEU A 15 0.55 10.11 8.34
CA LEU A 15 -0.70 10.21 9.09
C LEU A 15 -1.53 8.95 8.83
N LYS A 16 -1.49 8.04 9.81
CA LYS A 16 -2.11 6.69 9.74
C LYS A 16 -3.63 6.71 9.82
N LEU A 17 -4.18 7.56 10.69
CA LEU A 17 -5.61 7.65 10.98
C LEU A 17 -6.03 9.12 11.10
N SER A 18 -7.28 9.41 10.70
CA SER A 18 -7.90 10.73 10.84
C SER A 18 -9.22 10.60 11.61
N PHE A 19 -9.41 11.39 12.67
CA PHE A 19 -10.60 11.29 13.54
C PHE A 19 -11.71 12.31 13.22
N PRO A 20 -13.00 11.95 13.46
CA PRO A 20 -13.50 10.60 13.75
C PRO A 20 -13.27 9.60 12.60
N VAL A 21 -13.08 8.33 12.98
CA VAL A 21 -13.03 7.18 12.05
C VAL A 21 -14.45 6.94 11.57
N SER A 22 -14.67 6.97 10.26
CA SER A 22 -15.98 6.78 9.64
C SER A 22 -15.80 6.37 8.19
N ASP A 23 -16.58 5.38 7.76
CA ASP A 23 -16.53 4.88 6.38
C ASP A 23 -16.74 6.00 5.35
N GLY A 24 -15.93 5.98 4.30
CA GLY A 24 -15.99 7.02 3.25
C GLY A 24 -15.14 8.25 3.51
N ARG A 25 -14.69 8.50 4.75
CA ARG A 25 -13.82 9.64 5.05
C ARG A 25 -12.46 9.50 4.37
N THR A 26 -11.98 10.61 3.80
CA THR A 26 -10.70 10.72 3.10
C THR A 26 -9.75 11.69 3.79
N TRP A 27 -8.45 11.48 3.61
CA TRP A 27 -7.40 12.44 4.01
C TRP A 27 -6.11 12.15 3.23
N ASP A 28 -5.20 13.12 3.20
CA ASP A 28 -3.84 12.93 2.74
C ASP A 28 -2.98 12.27 3.82
N SER A 29 -2.58 11.01 3.63
CA SER A 29 -1.68 10.30 4.54
C SER A 29 -0.26 10.92 4.60
N ASN A 30 0.09 11.70 3.58
CA ASN A 30 1.33 12.44 3.49
C ASN A 30 1.20 13.92 3.89
N ALA A 31 0.10 14.35 4.53
CA ALA A 31 -0.13 15.75 4.88
C ALA A 31 0.99 16.44 5.68
N LEU A 32 1.85 15.66 6.36
CA LEU A 32 2.98 16.14 7.15
C LEU A 32 4.34 16.00 6.44
N ASN A 33 4.36 15.48 5.22
CA ASN A 33 5.56 15.21 4.44
C ASN A 33 5.62 16.14 3.22
N THR A 34 6.83 16.35 2.68
CA THR A 34 7.03 17.16 1.46
C THR A 34 6.97 16.33 0.18
N VAL A 35 6.37 15.14 0.24
CA VAL A 35 6.22 14.24 -0.90
C VAL A 35 4.83 14.36 -1.50
N GLU A 36 4.60 13.71 -2.63
CA GLU A 36 3.29 13.66 -3.27
C GLU A 36 2.20 13.17 -2.31
N GLU A 37 1.04 13.81 -2.39
CA GLU A 37 -0.16 13.43 -1.64
C GLU A 37 -0.47 11.95 -1.83
N LEU A 38 -0.85 11.31 -0.73
CA LEU A 38 -1.37 9.96 -0.73
C LEU A 38 -2.79 10.01 -0.16
N GLU A 39 -3.75 10.29 -1.03
CA GLU A 39 -5.15 10.35 -0.65
C GLU A 39 -5.66 8.94 -0.33
N VAL A 40 -6.03 8.74 0.93
CA VAL A 40 -6.54 7.46 1.45
C VAL A 40 -7.98 7.61 1.92
N ILE A 41 -8.65 6.48 2.12
CA ILE A 41 -10.05 6.41 2.50
C ILE A 41 -10.30 5.29 3.51
N TYR A 42 -11.24 5.50 4.43
CA TYR A 42 -11.76 4.44 5.29
C TYR A 42 -12.79 3.56 4.58
N ARG A 43 -12.72 2.26 4.85
CA ARG A 43 -13.63 1.21 4.42
C ARG A 43 -13.81 0.17 5.52
N ASN A 44 -14.96 -0.51 5.51
CA ASN A 44 -15.21 -1.66 6.36
C ASN A 44 -15.06 -1.32 7.86
N GLU A 45 -15.44 -0.11 8.25
CA GLU A 45 -15.43 0.33 9.65
C GLU A 45 -16.40 -0.52 10.49
N GLY A 46 -15.87 -1.14 11.54
CA GLY A 46 -16.62 -2.00 12.44
C GLY A 46 -16.79 -3.44 11.97
N ASP A 47 -16.38 -3.77 10.74
CA ASP A 47 -16.49 -5.13 10.21
C ASP A 47 -15.46 -6.07 10.86
N PRO A 48 -15.84 -7.33 11.13
CA PRO A 48 -14.90 -8.34 11.56
C PRO A 48 -13.94 -8.70 10.43
N TRP A 49 -12.72 -9.08 10.78
CA TRP A 49 -11.72 -9.55 9.84
C TRP A 49 -10.96 -10.75 10.39
N ILE A 50 -10.75 -11.74 9.53
CA ILE A 50 -10.14 -13.02 9.87
C ILE A 50 -8.89 -13.18 9.02
N THR A 51 -7.78 -13.59 9.65
CA THR A 51 -6.56 -13.97 8.95
C THR A 51 -5.86 -15.12 9.65
N GLY A 52 -5.58 -16.20 8.91
CA GLY A 52 -5.12 -17.45 9.51
C GLY A 52 -6.06 -17.88 10.64
N ASP A 53 -5.49 -18.05 11.83
CA ASP A 53 -6.22 -18.43 13.05
C ASP A 53 -6.65 -17.22 13.90
N LEU A 54 -6.34 -15.99 13.48
CA LEU A 54 -6.70 -14.77 14.20
C LEU A 54 -8.04 -14.23 13.73
N THR A 55 -8.89 -13.87 14.68
CA THR A 55 -10.14 -13.15 14.43
C THR A 55 -10.13 -11.82 15.16
N PHE A 56 -10.38 -10.75 14.41
CA PHE A 56 -10.54 -9.39 14.92
C PHE A 56 -12.00 -8.98 14.76
N GLN A 57 -12.70 -8.73 15.87
CA GLN A 57 -14.17 -8.52 15.87
C GLN A 57 -14.60 -7.21 15.22
N ARG A 58 -13.77 -6.16 15.35
CA ARG A 58 -14.01 -4.83 14.78
C ARG A 58 -12.72 -4.31 14.18
N THR A 59 -12.75 -4.01 12.89
CA THR A 59 -11.61 -3.45 12.18
C THR A 59 -12.00 -2.22 11.38
N VAL A 60 -11.00 -1.52 10.85
CA VAL A 60 -11.17 -0.55 9.78
C VAL A 60 -10.04 -0.72 8.77
N LEU A 61 -10.38 -0.61 7.49
CA LEU A 61 -9.43 -0.61 6.39
C LEU A 61 -9.15 0.83 5.94
N VAL A 62 -7.87 1.19 5.92
CA VAL A 62 -7.35 2.38 5.24
C VAL A 62 -6.78 1.91 3.91
N LYS A 63 -7.21 2.51 2.80
CA LYS A 63 -6.63 2.20 1.48
C LYS A 63 -6.55 3.42 0.58
N ASN A 64 -5.80 3.34 -0.54
CA ASN A 64 -5.88 4.40 -1.56
C ASN A 64 -7.33 4.67 -1.95
N LYS A 65 -7.68 5.95 -2.05
CA LYS A 65 -8.96 6.36 -2.60
C LYS A 65 -9.03 6.07 -4.11
N VAL A 66 -7.93 6.34 -4.82
CA VAL A 66 -7.82 6.11 -6.26
C VAL A 66 -7.23 4.72 -6.50
N PRO A 67 -7.91 3.83 -7.24
CA PRO A 67 -7.38 2.52 -7.59
C PRO A 67 -6.08 2.63 -8.41
N PRO A 68 -5.12 1.70 -8.22
CA PRO A 68 -3.92 1.65 -9.04
C PRO A 68 -4.24 1.29 -10.50
N ASN A 69 -3.43 1.78 -11.44
CA ASN A 69 -3.55 1.41 -12.85
C ASN A 69 -2.48 0.37 -13.25
N ALA A 70 -2.57 -0.14 -14.49
CA ALA A 70 -1.71 -1.21 -14.97
C ALA A 70 -0.27 -0.79 -15.33
N VAL A 71 -0.02 0.51 -15.48
CA VAL A 71 1.30 1.06 -15.87
C VAL A 71 2.05 1.49 -14.61
N VAL A 72 1.45 2.37 -13.81
CA VAL A 72 1.96 2.79 -12.50
C VAL A 72 1.03 2.27 -11.43
N LYS A 73 1.48 1.25 -10.72
CA LYS A 73 0.72 0.60 -9.66
C LYS A 73 1.19 1.16 -8.33
N ARG A 74 0.29 1.87 -7.65
CA ARG A 74 0.48 2.34 -6.27
C ARG A 74 -0.69 1.85 -5.43
N ASN A 75 -0.49 0.70 -4.79
CA ASN A 75 -1.50 0.09 -3.95
C ASN A 75 -1.04 0.12 -2.50
N PHE A 76 -1.86 0.65 -1.62
CA PHE A 76 -1.60 0.82 -0.20
C PHE A 76 -2.87 0.47 0.54
N GLU A 77 -2.74 -0.48 1.46
CA GLU A 77 -3.79 -0.93 2.36
C GLU A 77 -3.19 -1.13 3.75
N GLU A 78 -3.82 -0.57 4.77
CA GLU A 78 -3.51 -0.82 6.18
C GLU A 78 -4.80 -1.14 6.91
N ARG A 79 -4.83 -2.24 7.64
CA ARG A 79 -5.97 -2.62 8.46
C ARG A 79 -5.64 -2.45 9.93
N TYR A 80 -6.56 -1.82 10.64
CA TYR A 80 -6.46 -1.57 12.08
C TYR A 80 -7.58 -2.31 12.81
N ALA A 81 -7.25 -3.04 13.86
CA ALA A 81 -8.21 -3.69 14.74
C ALA A 81 -8.35 -2.89 16.03
N ASP A 82 -9.59 -2.82 16.53
CA ASP A 82 -9.90 -2.15 17.79
C ASP A 82 -9.14 -2.78 18.96
N GLY A 83 -8.59 -1.96 19.85
CA GLY A 83 -7.75 -2.40 20.97
C GLY A 83 -6.38 -3.02 20.62
N VAL A 84 -6.07 -3.27 19.34
CA VAL A 84 -4.82 -3.94 18.91
C VAL A 84 -3.91 -3.01 18.10
N GLY A 85 -4.49 -2.17 17.25
CA GLY A 85 -3.74 -1.34 16.29
C GLY A 85 -3.60 -2.00 14.93
N MET A 86 -2.49 -1.78 14.23
CA MET A 86 -2.31 -2.25 12.85
C MET A 86 -2.09 -3.77 12.82
N VAL A 87 -2.96 -4.50 12.13
CA VAL A 87 -2.94 -5.97 12.04
C VAL A 87 -2.59 -6.48 10.65
N SER A 88 -2.66 -5.62 9.64
CA SER A 88 -2.19 -5.94 8.29
C SER A 88 -1.73 -4.68 7.58
N LYS A 89 -0.75 -4.85 6.71
CA LYS A 89 -0.29 -3.83 5.79
C LYS A 89 0.14 -4.45 4.47
N TYR A 90 -0.43 -3.94 3.39
CA TYR A 90 -0.02 -4.23 2.03
C TYR A 90 0.41 -2.93 1.37
N TRP A 91 1.59 -2.91 0.75
CA TRP A 91 2.04 -1.77 -0.04
C TRP A 91 2.84 -2.25 -1.24
N GLU A 92 2.39 -1.88 -2.44
CA GLU A 92 3.04 -2.15 -3.70
C GLU A 92 3.25 -0.83 -4.45
N GLU A 93 4.48 -0.58 -4.90
CA GLU A 93 4.81 0.46 -5.86
C GLU A 93 5.59 -0.17 -7.01
N THR A 94 4.97 -0.28 -8.17
CA THR A 94 5.58 -0.83 -9.38
C THR A 94 5.30 0.01 -10.61
N ASP A 95 6.28 0.04 -11.50
CA ASP A 95 6.21 0.62 -12.84
C ASP A 95 6.34 -0.53 -13.84
N THR A 96 5.35 -0.66 -14.71
CA THR A 96 5.26 -1.69 -15.74
C THR A 96 5.43 -1.06 -17.12
N GLN A 97 6.47 -1.47 -17.82
CA GLN A 97 6.76 -1.06 -19.18
C GLN A 97 6.64 -2.24 -20.13
N THR A 98 5.87 -2.06 -21.20
CA THR A 98 5.75 -3.05 -22.27
C THR A 98 6.57 -2.59 -23.47
N ILE A 99 7.56 -3.38 -23.86
CA ILE A 99 8.40 -3.16 -25.02
C ILE A 99 7.88 -4.04 -26.15
N PHE A 100 7.64 -3.42 -27.31
CA PHE A 100 7.26 -4.12 -28.54
C PHE A 100 8.48 -4.22 -29.47
N PRO A 101 9.25 -5.33 -29.40
CA PRO A 101 10.41 -5.54 -30.27
C PRO A 101 10.01 -5.53 -31.75
N GLN A 102 10.93 -5.09 -32.61
CA GLN A 102 10.70 -5.10 -34.05
C GLN A 102 10.83 -6.53 -34.60
N PRO A 103 9.96 -6.94 -35.56
CA PRO A 103 10.10 -8.22 -36.25
C PRO A 103 11.48 -8.36 -36.90
N THR A 104 12.06 -9.56 -36.83
CA THR A 104 13.30 -9.91 -37.51
C THR A 104 13.08 -11.08 -38.48
N PRO A 105 13.95 -11.30 -39.47
CA PRO A 105 13.84 -12.49 -40.33
C PRO A 105 13.86 -13.82 -39.57
N GLN A 106 14.49 -13.84 -38.39
CA GLN A 106 14.57 -15.01 -37.51
C GLN A 106 13.35 -15.12 -36.56
N ASP A 107 12.68 -14.00 -36.26
CA ASP A 107 11.47 -13.95 -35.44
C ASP A 107 10.49 -12.89 -36.00
N PRO A 108 9.57 -13.29 -36.90
CA PRO A 108 8.64 -12.37 -37.53
C PRO A 108 7.46 -11.95 -36.62
N PHE A 109 7.26 -12.62 -35.48
CA PHE A 109 6.15 -12.33 -34.56
C PHE A 109 6.65 -12.31 -33.11
N PRO A 110 7.52 -11.34 -32.75
CA PRO A 110 8.10 -11.33 -31.44
C PRO A 110 7.05 -10.98 -30.39
N SER A 111 7.08 -11.70 -29.27
CA SER A 111 6.18 -11.43 -28.15
C SER A 111 6.55 -10.12 -27.44
N PRO A 112 5.56 -9.33 -26.96
CA PRO A 112 5.84 -8.16 -26.14
C PRO A 112 6.64 -8.54 -24.89
N ILE A 113 7.65 -7.73 -24.55
CA ILE A 113 8.45 -7.90 -23.34
C ILE A 113 7.86 -7.01 -22.27
N VAL A 114 7.46 -7.58 -21.14
CA VAL A 114 6.93 -6.83 -19.99
C VAL A 114 8.02 -6.72 -18.94
N ASN A 115 8.47 -5.51 -18.66
CA ASN A 115 9.41 -5.19 -17.59
C ASN A 115 8.65 -4.57 -16.43
N ILE A 116 8.78 -5.15 -15.24
CA ILE A 116 8.18 -4.62 -14.01
C ILE A 116 9.31 -4.27 -13.06
N VAL A 117 9.36 -3.02 -12.62
CA VAL A 117 10.35 -2.52 -11.65
C VAL A 117 9.62 -1.96 -10.45
N GLY A 118 10.07 -2.28 -9.24
CA GLY A 118 9.48 -1.72 -8.03
C GLY A 118 9.69 -2.60 -6.81
N TRP A 119 8.82 -2.41 -5.82
CA TRP A 119 8.87 -3.14 -4.56
C TRP A 119 7.46 -3.45 -4.05
N ARG A 120 7.38 -4.49 -3.22
CA ARG A 120 6.15 -4.91 -2.55
C ARG A 120 6.46 -5.31 -1.12
N MET A 121 5.61 -4.88 -0.21
CA MET A 121 5.60 -5.27 1.18
C MET A 121 4.22 -5.84 1.51
N ASP A 122 4.23 -6.99 2.18
CA ASP A 122 3.03 -7.64 2.69
C ASP A 122 3.32 -8.09 4.12
N MET A 123 2.54 -7.58 5.06
CA MET A 123 2.65 -7.88 6.48
C MET A 123 1.29 -8.24 7.04
N ILE A 124 1.28 -9.26 7.86
CA ILE A 124 0.09 -9.73 8.55
C ILE A 124 0.44 -10.12 9.97
N ALA A 125 -0.43 -9.76 10.91
CA ALA A 125 -0.29 -10.20 12.28
C ALA A 125 -0.43 -11.73 12.34
N VAL A 126 0.47 -12.37 13.09
CA VAL A 126 0.45 -13.82 13.35
C VAL A 126 0.13 -14.13 14.82
N ALA A 127 0.22 -13.12 15.70
CA ALA A 127 -0.22 -13.15 17.09
C ALA A 127 -0.45 -11.71 17.58
N TYR A 128 -1.22 -11.53 18.66
CA TYR A 128 -1.36 -10.26 19.38
C TYR A 128 -1.56 -10.51 20.87
N GLY A 129 -1.11 -9.56 21.71
CA GLY A 129 -1.32 -9.60 23.15
C GLY A 129 -2.72 -9.08 23.51
N VAL A 130 -3.29 -9.65 24.57
CA VAL A 130 -4.46 -9.10 25.27
C VAL A 130 -3.98 -8.66 26.64
N ASP A 131 -3.97 -7.34 26.88
CA ASP A 131 -3.76 -6.81 28.22
C ASP A 131 -4.97 -7.21 29.07
N GLN A 132 -4.73 -7.96 30.15
CA GLN A 132 -5.75 -8.42 31.10
C GLN A 132 -6.02 -7.38 32.19
#